data_AF-A0A6G1DGG3-F1
#
_entry.id   AF-A0A6G1DGG3-F1
#
_cell.length_a   1.000
_cell.length_b   1.000
_cell.length_c   1.000
_cell.angle_alpha   90.00
_cell.angle_beta   90.00
_cell.angle_gamma   90.00
#
_symmetry.space_group_name_H-M   'P 1'
#
loop_
_entity.id
_entity.type
_entity.pdbx_description
1 polymer ?
#
loop_
_entity_poly.entity_id
_entity_poly.type
_entity_poly.pdbx_seq_one_letter_code
_entity_poly.pdbx_strand_id
1 'polypeptide(L)'
;MVAEAFTVDLNKPLVFQVGHLGEQYQEWVHQPIVSKEGPRLFANDLLEFLTRTEWWAIPLIWLPVVCWCLTTSIQMGHTLSEVALMVVFGICLWTLIEYIMHRFLFHINTKSYWTNTAHYLLHGIHHKHPTDGLRLVFPPAAAAILCFPVIKLPHRLGYISV
;
A
#
# COMPACT_ATOMS: atom_id res chain seq x y z
N MET A 1 -15.41 29.34 22.87
CA MET A 1 -16.25 28.18 22.54
C MET A 1 -15.31 27.09 22.06
N VAL A 2 -15.18 25.99 22.79
CA VAL A 2 -14.41 24.83 22.33
C VAL A 2 -15.25 24.20 21.24
N ALA A 3 -14.76 24.18 20.00
CA ALA A 3 -15.46 23.48 18.91
C ALA A 3 -15.64 22.01 19.33
N GLU A 4 -16.85 21.47 19.19
CA GLU A 4 -17.09 20.06 19.44
C GLU A 4 -16.15 19.22 18.56
N ALA A 5 -15.50 18.22 19.17
CA ALA A 5 -14.63 17.31 18.46
C ALA A 5 -15.42 16.53 17.39
N PHE A 6 -14.93 16.52 16.15
CA PHE A 6 -15.57 15.77 15.08
C PHE A 6 -15.62 14.27 15.42
N THR A 7 -16.78 13.65 15.26
CA THR A 7 -16.99 12.22 15.50
C THR A 7 -17.25 11.50 14.17
N VAL A 8 -16.52 10.42 13.93
CA VAL A 8 -16.68 9.58 12.73
C VAL A 8 -17.94 8.72 12.85
N ASP A 9 -18.79 8.78 11.82
CA ASP A 9 -19.97 7.91 11.68
C ASP A 9 -19.58 6.63 10.91
N LEU A 10 -19.46 5.52 11.64
CA LEU A 10 -19.06 4.21 11.09
C LEU A 10 -20.10 3.61 10.13
N ASN A 11 -21.32 4.13 10.09
CA ASN A 11 -22.37 3.68 9.16
C ASN A 11 -22.28 4.38 7.80
N LYS A 12 -21.34 5.32 7.63
CA LYS A 12 -21.12 6.08 6.40
C LYS A 12 -19.73 5.82 5.82
N PRO A 13 -19.52 6.10 4.52
CA PRO A 13 -18.20 5.99 3.90
C PRO A 13 -17.13 6.80 4.65
N LEU A 14 -16.01 6.17 5.00
CA LEU A 14 -15.05 6.74 5.95
C LEU A 14 -14.01 7.69 5.36
N VAL A 15 -13.65 7.54 4.08
CA VAL A 15 -12.46 8.20 3.51
C VAL A 15 -12.51 9.72 3.63
N PHE A 16 -13.65 10.35 3.37
CA PHE A 16 -13.79 11.81 3.47
C PHE A 16 -14.20 12.30 4.87
N GLN A 17 -14.43 11.39 5.82
CA GLN A 17 -14.70 11.73 7.23
C GLN A 17 -13.40 11.88 8.01
N VAL A 18 -12.46 10.94 7.86
CA VAL A 18 -11.25 10.84 8.71
C VAL A 18 -10.35 12.07 8.66
N GLY A 19 -10.37 12.82 7.56
CA GLY A 19 -9.64 14.08 7.47
C GLY A 19 -10.10 15.14 8.48
N HIS A 20 -11.37 15.14 8.87
CA HIS A 20 -11.93 16.11 9.82
C HIS A 20 -11.48 15.89 11.27
N LEU A 21 -10.88 14.74 11.59
CA LEU A 21 -10.33 14.45 12.92
C LEU A 21 -9.13 15.34 13.28
N GLY A 22 -8.46 15.94 12.29
CA GLY A 22 -7.32 16.83 12.52
C GLY A 22 -6.23 16.17 13.36
N GLU A 23 -5.91 16.75 14.51
CA GLU A 23 -4.89 16.24 15.42
C GLU A 23 -5.30 14.95 16.17
N GLN A 24 -6.60 14.68 16.30
CA GLN A 24 -7.12 13.48 17.00
C GLN A 24 -6.99 12.21 16.15
N TYR A 25 -6.69 12.37 14.86
CA TYR A 25 -6.60 11.28 13.90
C TYR A 25 -5.62 10.18 14.31
N GLN A 26 -4.44 10.57 14.79
CA GLN A 26 -3.36 9.63 15.10
C GLN A 26 -3.71 8.72 16.27
N GLU A 27 -4.39 9.24 17.29
CA GLU A 27 -4.91 8.40 18.37
C GLU A 27 -6.06 7.53 17.85
N TRP A 28 -7.02 8.12 17.14
CA TRP A 28 -8.20 7.42 16.64
C TRP A 28 -7.89 6.23 15.73
N VAL A 29 -6.91 6.38 14.82
CA VAL A 29 -6.58 5.36 13.80
C VAL A 29 -5.90 4.13 14.40
N HIS A 30 -5.18 4.29 15.51
CA HIS A 30 -4.48 3.21 16.22
C HIS A 30 -5.32 2.56 17.32
N GLN A 31 -6.62 2.90 17.43
CA GLN A 31 -7.57 2.21 18.29
C GLN A 31 -8.35 1.17 17.46
N PRO A 32 -7.93 -0.12 17.46
CA PRO A 32 -8.45 -1.12 16.54
C PRO A 32 -9.92 -1.46 16.82
N ILE A 33 -10.67 -1.68 15.74
CA ILE A 33 -12.02 -2.24 15.75
C ILE A 33 -11.92 -3.66 15.22
N VAL A 34 -12.13 -4.65 16.09
CA VAL A 34 -12.07 -6.06 15.74
C VAL A 34 -13.41 -6.49 15.15
N SER A 35 -13.47 -6.57 13.82
CA SER A 35 -14.62 -7.05 13.06
C SER A 35 -14.14 -7.72 11.78
N LYS A 36 -14.76 -8.85 11.41
CA LYS A 36 -14.50 -9.50 10.12
C LYS A 36 -15.07 -8.68 8.95
N GLU A 37 -16.17 -7.98 9.19
CA GLU A 37 -16.77 -7.08 8.21
C GLU A 37 -16.03 -5.75 8.26
N GLY A 38 -15.40 -5.39 7.14
CA GLY A 38 -14.73 -4.12 6.95
C GLY A 38 -15.70 -2.96 6.73
N PRO A 39 -15.31 -1.71 7.02
CA PRO A 39 -16.14 -0.55 6.79
C PRO A 39 -16.30 -0.29 5.28
N ARG A 40 -17.27 0.55 4.93
CA ARG A 40 -17.33 1.16 3.61
C ARG A 40 -16.38 2.36 3.56
N LEU A 41 -15.53 2.44 2.55
CA LEU A 41 -14.55 3.51 2.39
C LEU A 41 -15.08 4.63 1.49
N PHE A 42 -15.68 4.28 0.35
CA PHE A 42 -16.19 5.23 -0.64
C PHE A 42 -17.70 5.08 -0.85
N ALA A 43 -18.38 6.20 -1.13
CA ALA A 43 -19.78 6.17 -1.57
C ALA A 43 -19.89 5.52 -2.97
N ASN A 44 -18.93 5.80 -3.85
CA ASN A 44 -18.85 5.26 -5.20
C ASN A 44 -18.42 3.79 -5.20
N ASP A 45 -19.19 2.93 -5.88
CA ASP A 45 -18.93 1.48 -5.90
C ASP A 45 -17.64 1.08 -6.63
N LEU A 46 -17.25 1.82 -7.68
CA LEU A 46 -16.00 1.54 -8.39
C LEU A 46 -14.79 1.84 -7.50
N LEU A 47 -14.78 3.00 -6.82
CA LEU A 47 -13.71 3.34 -5.88
C LEU A 47 -13.67 2.35 -4.71
N GLU A 48 -14.83 1.97 -4.18
CA GLU A 48 -14.92 0.96 -3.12
C GLU A 48 -14.35 -0.39 -3.57
N PHE A 49 -14.70 -0.83 -4.78
CA PHE A 49 -14.17 -2.05 -5.38
C PHE A 49 -12.64 -2.01 -5.50
N LEU A 50 -12.07 -0.89 -5.94
CA LEU A 50 -10.61 -0.72 -6.05
C LEU A 50 -9.88 -0.75 -4.70
N THR A 51 -10.58 -0.59 -3.58
CA THR A 51 -9.98 -0.74 -2.23
C THR A 51 -9.94 -2.16 -1.72
N ARG A 52 -10.66 -3.09 -2.37
CA ARG A 52 -10.82 -4.48 -1.90
C ARG A 52 -9.91 -5.39 -2.70
N THR A 53 -8.94 -5.98 -2.03
CA THR A 53 -7.97 -6.90 -2.65
C THR A 53 -7.91 -8.18 -1.84
N GLU A 54 -8.27 -9.28 -2.49
CA GLU A 54 -8.12 -10.61 -1.93
C GLU A 54 -6.64 -10.99 -1.83
N TRP A 55 -6.28 -11.76 -0.79
CA TRP A 55 -4.88 -12.15 -0.54
C TRP A 55 -4.23 -12.86 -1.74
N TRP A 56 -5.00 -13.69 -2.46
CA TRP A 56 -4.52 -14.47 -3.61
C TRP A 56 -4.26 -13.61 -4.85
N ALA A 57 -4.73 -12.36 -4.90
CA ALA A 57 -4.47 -11.46 -6.02
C ALA A 57 -2.98 -11.10 -6.11
N ILE A 58 -2.29 -10.99 -4.96
CA ILE A 58 -0.86 -10.66 -4.90
C ILE A 58 0.00 -11.71 -5.64
N PRO A 59 -0.01 -13.01 -5.27
CA PRO A 59 0.78 -13.99 -6.01
C PRO A 59 0.30 -14.15 -7.46
N LEU A 60 -1.01 -14.09 -7.72
CA LEU A 60 -1.55 -14.23 -9.08
C LEU A 60 -1.03 -13.16 -10.04
N ILE A 61 -0.90 -11.92 -9.58
CA ILE A 61 -0.43 -10.79 -10.40
C ILE A 61 1.09 -10.76 -10.49
N TRP A 62 1.79 -10.92 -9.36
CA TRP A 62 3.22 -10.63 -9.30
C TRP A 62 4.12 -11.84 -9.60
N LEU A 63 3.69 -13.08 -9.36
CA LEU A 63 4.51 -14.25 -9.70
C LEU A 63 4.75 -14.37 -11.21
N PRO A 64 3.77 -14.16 -12.11
CA PRO A 64 4.03 -14.14 -13.55
C PRO A 64 5.06 -13.09 -13.96
N VAL A 65 5.02 -11.90 -13.35
CA VAL A 65 6.00 -10.82 -13.59
C VAL A 65 7.40 -11.27 -13.18
N VAL A 66 7.54 -11.87 -11.99
CA VAL A 66 8.82 -12.42 -11.52
C VAL A 66 9.33 -13.50 -12.47
N CYS A 67 8.49 -14.47 -12.85
CA CYS A 67 8.86 -15.53 -13.79
C CYS A 67 9.31 -14.98 -15.15
N TRP A 68 8.62 -13.96 -15.66
CA TRP A 68 8.97 -13.30 -16.91
C TRP A 68 10.32 -12.57 -16.80
N CYS A 69 10.58 -11.82 -15.73
CA CYS A 69 11.86 -11.16 -15.49
C CYS A 69 13.02 -12.16 -15.40
N LEU A 70 12.83 -13.27 -14.68
CA LEU A 70 13.85 -14.32 -14.55
C LEU A 70 14.15 -14.98 -15.90
N THR A 71 13.12 -15.33 -16.65
CA THR A 71 13.26 -15.95 -17.98
C THR A 71 13.96 -15.00 -18.95
N THR A 72 13.59 -13.72 -18.91
CA THR A 72 14.21 -12.67 -19.74
C THR A 72 15.69 -12.51 -19.41
N SER A 73 16.06 -12.49 -18.12
CA SER A 73 17.46 -12.40 -17.70
C SER A 73 18.31 -13.55 -18.25
N ILE A 74 17.79 -14.79 -18.21
CA ILE A 74 18.48 -15.96 -18.79
C ILE A 74 18.59 -15.82 -20.31
N GLN A 75 17.52 -15.39 -20.99
CA GLN A 75 17.53 -15.18 -22.45
C GLN A 75 18.51 -14.08 -22.89
N MET A 76 18.81 -13.12 -22.01
CA MET A 76 19.83 -12.09 -22.22
C MET A 76 21.27 -12.60 -21.99
N GLY A 77 21.45 -13.88 -21.66
CA GLY A 77 22.77 -14.52 -21.54
C GLY A 77 23.35 -14.54 -20.13
N HIS A 78 22.59 -14.11 -19.11
CA HIS A 78 23.04 -14.24 -17.72
C HIS A 78 23.09 -15.71 -17.29
N THR A 79 24.16 -16.07 -16.59
CA THR A 79 24.34 -17.38 -15.96
C THR A 79 23.34 -17.56 -14.80
N LEU A 80 23.02 -18.81 -14.46
CA LEU A 80 22.15 -19.11 -13.32
C LEU A 80 22.68 -18.53 -12.00
N SER A 81 24.00 -18.48 -11.82
CA SER A 81 24.64 -17.86 -10.65
C SER A 81 24.42 -16.35 -10.60
N GLU A 82 24.52 -15.65 -11.72
CA GLU A 82 24.26 -14.21 -11.79
C GLU A 82 22.79 -13.92 -11.50
N VAL A 83 21.86 -14.67 -12.10
CA VAL A 83 20.42 -14.54 -11.83
C VAL A 83 20.12 -14.79 -10.35
N ALA A 84 20.71 -15.84 -9.76
CA ALA A 84 20.55 -16.12 -8.33
C ALA A 84 21.06 -14.97 -7.45
N LEU A 85 22.23 -14.40 -7.77
CA LEU A 85 22.76 -13.24 -7.05
C LEU A 85 21.86 -12.01 -7.19
N MET A 86 21.30 -11.75 -8.38
CA MET A 86 20.35 -10.66 -8.59
C MET A 86 19.07 -10.86 -7.77
N VAL A 87 18.55 -12.09 -7.67
CA VAL A 87 17.38 -12.41 -6.84
C VAL A 87 17.68 -12.19 -5.36
N VAL A 88 18.81 -12.70 -4.86
CA VAL A 88 19.22 -12.50 -3.46
C VAL A 88 19.40 -11.02 -3.15
N PHE A 89 20.08 -10.28 -4.01
CA PHE A 89 20.21 -8.83 -3.87
C PHE A 89 18.86 -8.13 -3.87
N GLY A 90 17.95 -8.51 -4.78
CA GLY A 90 16.59 -7.98 -4.86
C GLY A 90 15.79 -8.22 -3.57
N ILE A 91 15.90 -9.41 -2.96
CA ILE A 91 15.27 -9.72 -1.68
C ILE A 91 15.85 -8.85 -0.55
N CYS A 92 17.17 -8.72 -0.47
CA CYS A 92 17.82 -7.86 0.52
C CYS A 92 17.45 -6.38 0.35
N LEU A 93 17.34 -5.91 -0.91
CA LEU A 93 16.89 -4.56 -1.20
C LEU A 93 15.42 -4.37 -0.84
N TRP A 94 14.58 -5.38 -1.11
CA TRP A 94 13.16 -5.36 -0.74
C TRP A 94 12.98 -5.23 0.77
N THR A 95 13.69 -6.01 1.60
CA THR A 95 13.56 -5.91 3.07
C THR A 95 13.97 -4.53 3.59
N LEU A 96 14.96 -3.89 2.97
CA LEU A 96 15.32 -2.50 3.29
C LEU A 96 14.22 -1.51 2.88
N ILE A 97 13.66 -1.64 1.67
CA ILE A 97 12.56 -0.79 1.18
C ILE A 97 11.32 -0.96 2.06
N GLU A 98 10.95 -2.20 2.39
CA GLU A 98 9.86 -2.54 3.29
C GLU A 98 10.02 -1.83 4.63
N TYR A 99 11.21 -1.91 5.23
CA TYR A 99 11.50 -1.23 6.49
C TYR A 99 11.34 0.29 6.39
N ILE A 100 11.91 0.91 5.36
CA ILE A 100 11.83 2.37 5.16
C ILE A 100 10.39 2.81 4.93
N MET A 101 9.66 2.14 4.03
CA MET A 101 8.27 2.46 3.73
C MET A 101 7.39 2.27 4.96
N HIS A 102 7.50 1.14 5.63
CA HIS A 102 6.70 0.85 6.81
C HIS A 102 6.97 1.89 7.91
N ARG A 103 8.25 2.12 8.26
CA ARG A 103 8.60 3.02 9.37
C ARG A 103 8.32 4.51 9.08
N PHE A 104 8.64 5.00 7.88
CA PHE A 104 8.65 6.44 7.61
C PHE A 104 7.48 6.94 6.76
N LEU A 105 6.88 6.07 5.93
CA LEU A 105 5.73 6.44 5.09
C LEU A 105 4.42 5.92 5.69
N PHE A 106 4.36 4.66 6.09
CA PHE A 106 3.14 4.04 6.59
C PHE A 106 2.84 4.36 8.06
N HIS A 107 3.83 4.80 8.82
CA HIS A 107 3.69 5.29 10.20
C HIS A 107 4.00 6.79 10.34
N ILE A 108 3.72 7.55 9.28
CA ILE A 108 3.92 9.01 9.31
C ILE A 108 2.87 9.70 10.20
N ASN A 109 3.31 10.66 11.01
CA ASN A 109 2.42 11.46 11.84
C ASN A 109 1.78 12.58 11.00
N THR A 110 0.46 12.53 10.86
CA THR A 110 -0.35 13.44 10.05
C THR A 110 -1.36 14.21 10.91
N LYS A 111 -1.70 15.43 10.48
CA LYS A 111 -2.62 16.31 11.21
C LYS A 111 -3.62 17.06 10.31
N SER A 112 -3.38 17.08 9.00
CA SER A 112 -4.23 17.84 8.06
C SER A 112 -5.25 16.92 7.40
N TYR A 113 -6.35 17.51 6.92
CA TYR A 113 -7.43 16.77 6.27
C TYR A 113 -6.93 15.78 5.21
N TRP A 114 -6.14 16.27 4.25
CA TRP A 114 -5.66 15.46 3.14
C TRP A 114 -4.57 14.47 3.55
N THR A 115 -3.70 14.83 4.50
CA THR A 115 -2.63 13.92 4.96
C THR A 115 -3.20 12.77 5.79
N ASN A 116 -4.19 13.04 6.66
CA ASN A 116 -4.93 12.01 7.40
C ASN A 116 -5.69 11.07 6.45
N THR A 117 -6.35 11.64 5.42
CA THR A 117 -7.07 10.86 4.41
C THR A 117 -6.12 9.95 3.62
N ALA A 118 -4.97 10.48 3.19
CA ALA A 118 -3.96 9.70 2.48
C ALA A 118 -3.35 8.60 3.36
N HIS A 119 -2.95 8.93 4.60
CA HIS A 119 -2.43 7.93 5.55
C HIS A 119 -3.44 6.82 5.83
N TYR A 120 -4.73 7.18 5.97
CA TYR A 120 -5.78 6.20 6.20
C TYR A 120 -5.89 5.19 5.05
N LEU A 121 -5.82 5.65 3.81
CA LEU A 121 -5.85 4.78 2.63
C LEU A 121 -4.57 3.95 2.45
N LEU A 122 -3.41 4.49 2.84
CA LEU A 122 -2.12 3.80 2.69
C LEU A 122 -1.91 2.70 3.72
N HIS A 123 -2.24 2.97 4.99
CA HIS A 123 -1.94 2.04 6.09
C HIS A 123 -2.86 2.19 7.31
N GLY A 124 -3.45 3.37 7.54
CA GLY A 124 -4.29 3.60 8.70
C GLY A 124 -5.53 2.69 8.76
N ILE A 125 -6.11 2.30 7.61
CA ILE A 125 -7.22 1.33 7.55
C ILE A 125 -6.82 -0.02 8.14
N HIS A 126 -5.58 -0.46 7.92
CA HIS A 126 -5.08 -1.71 8.47
C HIS A 126 -4.94 -1.65 9.99
N HIS A 127 -4.43 -0.55 10.55
CA HIS A 127 -4.40 -0.35 12.02
C HIS A 127 -5.79 -0.29 12.63
N LYS A 128 -6.71 0.40 11.95
CA LYS A 128 -8.06 0.61 12.46
C LYS A 128 -8.93 -0.64 12.36
N HIS A 129 -8.77 -1.44 11.30
CA HIS A 129 -9.55 -2.64 11.02
C HIS A 129 -8.62 -3.82 10.69
N PRO A 130 -7.88 -4.35 11.68
CA PRO A 130 -6.80 -5.33 11.44
C PRO A 130 -7.28 -6.68 10.92
N THR A 131 -8.58 -6.98 11.06
CA THR A 131 -9.21 -8.24 10.67
C THR A 131 -9.99 -8.17 9.36
N ASP A 132 -9.98 -7.03 8.66
CA ASP A 132 -10.56 -6.90 7.31
C ASP A 132 -9.62 -7.55 6.29
N GLY A 133 -9.94 -8.79 5.87
CA GLY A 133 -9.12 -9.57 4.95
C GLY A 133 -8.97 -8.96 3.56
N LEU A 134 -9.91 -8.09 3.13
CA LEU A 134 -9.86 -7.43 1.83
C LEU A 134 -8.99 -6.18 1.82
N ARG A 135 -8.54 -5.72 2.99
CA ARG A 135 -7.75 -4.47 3.15
C ARG A 135 -6.45 -4.70 3.91
N LEU A 136 -6.01 -5.95 3.94
CA LEU A 136 -4.76 -6.38 4.54
C LEU A 136 -3.58 -6.20 3.57
N VAL A 137 -3.76 -6.66 2.33
CA VAL A 137 -2.71 -6.58 1.30
C VAL A 137 -2.80 -5.26 0.55
N PHE A 138 -1.65 -4.78 0.07
CA PHE A 138 -1.60 -3.51 -0.64
C PHE A 138 -2.26 -3.64 -2.03
N PRO A 139 -3.26 -2.80 -2.38
CA PRO A 139 -3.98 -2.94 -3.66
C PRO A 139 -3.05 -2.79 -4.87
N PRO A 140 -3.16 -3.63 -5.92
CA PRO A 140 -2.30 -3.56 -7.10
C PRO A 140 -2.30 -2.20 -7.80
N ALA A 141 -3.45 -1.53 -7.85
CA ALA A 141 -3.56 -0.18 -8.42
C ALA A 141 -2.73 0.85 -7.65
N ALA A 142 -2.75 0.78 -6.30
CA ALA A 142 -1.93 1.64 -5.46
C ALA A 142 -0.44 1.27 -5.57
N ALA A 143 -0.12 -0.03 -5.62
CA ALA A 143 1.24 -0.51 -5.82
C ALA A 143 1.84 0.02 -7.12
N ALA A 144 1.10 -0.01 -8.23
CA ALA A 144 1.56 0.50 -9.52
C ALA A 144 1.98 1.98 -9.46
N ILE A 145 1.25 2.81 -8.71
CA ILE A 145 1.58 4.23 -8.49
C ILE A 145 2.89 4.37 -7.71
N LEU A 146 3.05 3.61 -6.62
CA LEU A 146 4.27 3.66 -5.79
C LEU A 146 5.50 3.08 -6.50
N CYS A 147 5.31 2.06 -7.34
CA CYS A 147 6.39 1.41 -8.08
C CYS A 147 6.85 2.23 -9.30
N PHE A 148 6.02 3.13 -9.83
CA PHE A 148 6.36 3.93 -11.01
C PHE A 148 7.74 4.63 -10.96
N PRO A 149 8.11 5.36 -9.89
CA PRO A 149 9.44 5.97 -9.79
C PRO A 149 10.58 4.94 -9.73
N VAL A 150 10.36 3.79 -9.09
CA VAL A 150 11.35 2.71 -8.97
C VAL A 150 11.63 2.07 -10.33
N ILE A 151 10.59 1.82 -11.13
CA ILE A 151 10.69 1.21 -12.46
C ILE A 151 11.31 2.18 -13.48
N LYS A 152 11.06 3.49 -13.36
CA LYS A 152 11.58 4.50 -14.31
C LYS A 152 13.08 4.80 -14.12
N LEU A 153 13.64 4.55 -12.95
CA LEU A 153 15.02 4.90 -12.61
C LEU A 153 16.07 4.15 -13.47
N PRO A 154 15.98 2.82 -13.68
CA PRO A 154 16.89 2.08 -14.56
C PRO A 154 16.84 2.52 -16.03
N HIS A 155 15.66 2.87 -16.56
CA HIS A 155 15.50 3.34 -17.94
C HIS A 155 16.18 4.70 -18.17
N ARG A 156 16.10 5.61 -17.19
CA ARG A 156 16.76 6.93 -17.28
C ARG A 156 18.29 6.84 -17.18
N LEU A 157 18.78 5.79 -16.53
CA LEU A 157 20.21 5.53 -16.38
C LEU A 157 20.80 4.68 -17.51
N GLY A 158 20.01 4.33 -18.54
CA GLY A 158 20.48 3.64 -19.74
C GLY A 158 20.68 2.13 -19.58
N TYR A 159 20.18 1.52 -18.50
CA TYR A 159 20.40 0.09 -18.20
C TYR A 159 19.35 -0.85 -18.81
N ILE A 160 18.23 -0.33 -19.33
CA ILE A 160 17.16 -1.13 -19.95
C ILE A 160 16.63 -0.40 -21.19
N SER A 161 16.96 -0.93 -22.36
CA SER A 161 16.35 -0.57 -23.65
C SER A 161 15.45 -1.74 -24.05
N VAL A 162 14.13 -1.52 -24.07
CA VAL A 162 13.19 -2.37 -24.83
C VAL A 162 12.84 -1.60 -26.09
#